data_AF-A0A2V7GRA6-F1
#
_entry.id   AF-A0A2V7GRA6-F1
#
_cell.length_a   1.000
_cell.length_b   1.000
_cell.length_c   1.000
_cell.angle_alpha   90.00
_cell.angle_beta   90.00
_cell.angle_gamma   90.00
#
_symmetry.space_group_name_H-M   'P 1'
#
loop_
_entity.id
_entity.type
_entity.pdbx_description
1 polymer ?
#
loop_
_entity_poly.entity_id
_entity_poly.type
_entity_poly.pdbx_seq_one_letter_code
_entity_poly.pdbx_strand_id
1 'polypeptide(L)'
;MSAVVDATGTTHFGGVNHFVQRFSGTGGYVNTQFSLEPPDQGLCVGNGFVLETVNTVVRVRSYAGANLTAAEPINQFFNLAPEIIRSNPLVFGDFSSDPKCYYDAPTQRWFITVLQLDVDSSTGAFGDHAHQLVAVSQTSDPTGAFYLFSFDVTDDGTNGTPTHPACPCYGDQPLIGADANGFFITTNEFPIHNAGFNGANVYAMSKAGLEANSIANMVAFWEPILAEGQAYSVQPATTPAGASFASANSGTEYFLSALEFTGGLDNRIALWAMINTSTLGSVSSTAAMKVKVIGSEVYGLPAAMAQKSGPTPLRSLLKSSLAATVFGVKPMALPISLIQSNDDRMNQAIFAGGHVWGALNTRMKSPTGAVRAGIAWFDVTPSWSGSTLGGSVAAQ
;
A
#
# COMPACT_ATOMS: atom_id res chain seq x y z
N MET A 1 -14.43 -26.49 0.40
CA MET A 1 -13.09 -25.91 0.67
C MET A 1 -12.10 -27.05 0.51
N SER A 2 -11.45 -27.14 -0.64
CA SER A 2 -10.35 -28.11 -0.79
C SER A 2 -9.12 -27.47 -0.18
N ALA A 3 -8.58 -28.15 0.82
CA ALA A 3 -7.39 -27.75 1.55
C ALA A 3 -6.26 -27.37 0.58
N VAL A 4 -5.60 -26.25 0.88
CA VAL A 4 -4.21 -26.07 0.49
C VAL A 4 -3.46 -27.21 1.16
N VAL A 5 -2.88 -28.10 0.35
CA VAL A 5 -2.11 -29.23 0.86
C VAL A 5 -0.81 -28.65 1.41
N ASP A 6 -0.71 -28.56 2.73
CA ASP A 6 0.49 -28.13 3.44
C ASP A 6 1.60 -29.18 3.29
N ALA A 7 2.74 -28.75 2.76
CA ALA A 7 3.98 -29.47 2.92
C ALA A 7 4.49 -29.24 4.35
N THR A 8 3.95 -30.02 5.29
CA THR A 8 4.50 -30.29 6.64
C THR A 8 5.11 -29.10 7.38
N GLY A 9 4.29 -28.44 8.21
CA GLY A 9 4.77 -27.58 9.31
C GLY A 9 4.42 -26.11 9.18
N THR A 10 3.52 -25.72 8.26
CA THR A 10 3.13 -24.32 8.13
C THR A 10 2.04 -23.98 9.15
N THR A 11 2.29 -22.93 9.94
CA THR A 11 1.27 -22.36 10.81
C THR A 11 0.31 -21.55 9.94
N HIS A 12 -0.99 -21.87 10.01
CA HIS A 12 -2.04 -21.14 9.33
C HIS A 12 -3.16 -20.83 10.31
N PHE A 13 -3.81 -19.69 10.11
CA PHE A 13 -4.95 -19.25 10.92
C PHE A 13 -5.86 -18.36 10.09
N GLY A 14 -7.10 -18.20 10.53
CA GLY A 14 -8.04 -17.27 9.90
C GLY A 14 -7.60 -15.81 10.13
N GLY A 15 -7.37 -15.09 9.04
CA GLY A 15 -7.15 -13.64 9.04
C GLY A 15 -8.41 -12.85 9.44
N VAL A 16 -8.28 -11.53 9.49
CA VAL A 16 -9.44 -10.62 9.56
C VAL A 16 -10.28 -10.83 8.31
N ASN A 17 -11.60 -10.95 8.49
CA ASN A 17 -12.55 -11.09 7.40
C ASN A 17 -13.60 -9.98 7.48
N HIS A 18 -14.45 -9.88 6.46
CA HIS A 18 -15.49 -8.86 6.36
C HIS A 18 -16.41 -8.80 7.60
N PHE A 19 -16.73 -9.93 8.23
CA PHE A 19 -17.54 -9.95 9.45
C PHE A 19 -16.78 -9.31 10.62
N VAL A 20 -15.52 -9.68 10.82
CA VAL A 20 -14.66 -9.09 11.85
C VAL A 20 -14.46 -7.60 11.60
N GLN A 21 -14.25 -7.19 10.34
CA GLN A 21 -14.16 -5.78 9.97
C GLN A 21 -15.41 -5.01 10.41
N ARG A 22 -16.58 -5.46 9.94
CA ARG A 22 -17.86 -4.77 10.13
C ARG A 22 -18.25 -4.56 11.60
N PHE A 23 -17.91 -5.54 12.45
CA PHE A 23 -18.34 -5.58 13.85
C PHE A 23 -17.20 -5.36 14.85
N SER A 24 -16.02 -4.93 14.38
CA SER A 24 -14.92 -4.52 15.23
C SER A 24 -15.23 -3.21 15.98
N GLY A 25 -14.42 -2.90 16.98
CA GLY A 25 -14.49 -1.64 17.72
C GLY A 25 -15.11 -1.74 19.09
N THR A 26 -14.93 -0.69 19.87
CA THR A 26 -15.43 -0.56 21.24
C THR A 26 -16.10 0.80 21.44
N GLY A 27 -16.96 0.91 22.45
CA GLY A 27 -17.65 2.17 22.77
C GLY A 27 -18.36 2.78 21.56
N GLY A 28 -18.01 4.03 21.21
CA GLY A 28 -18.59 4.76 20.08
C GLY A 28 -18.27 4.19 18.70
N TYR A 29 -17.35 3.23 18.57
CA TYR A 29 -16.94 2.61 17.31
C TYR A 29 -17.60 1.24 17.07
N VAL A 30 -18.46 0.77 17.98
CA VAL A 30 -19.17 -0.50 17.77
C VAL A 30 -20.10 -0.35 16.56
N ASN A 31 -19.95 -1.25 15.59
CA ASN A 31 -20.79 -1.30 14.39
C ASN A 31 -20.71 0.00 13.55
N THR A 32 -19.55 0.68 13.54
CA THR A 32 -19.35 1.91 12.77
C THR A 32 -18.57 1.75 11.47
N GLN A 33 -17.94 0.60 11.21
CA GLN A 33 -17.21 0.38 9.95
C GLN A 33 -18.14 0.19 8.75
N PHE A 34 -17.74 0.64 7.57
CA PHE A 34 -18.31 0.23 6.30
C PHE A 34 -17.96 -1.22 5.97
N SER A 35 -18.70 -1.74 5.01
CA SER A 35 -18.48 -3.05 4.40
C SER A 35 -17.65 -2.83 3.15
N LEU A 36 -16.35 -3.12 3.18
CA LEU A 36 -15.42 -2.88 2.08
C LEU A 36 -14.94 -4.19 1.44
N GLU A 37 -15.10 -4.30 0.12
CA GLU A 37 -14.59 -5.41 -0.71
C GLU A 37 -14.19 -4.86 -2.10
N PRO A 38 -13.09 -5.32 -2.71
CA PRO A 38 -12.14 -6.32 -2.21
C PRO A 38 -11.28 -5.79 -1.05
N PRO A 39 -10.66 -6.67 -0.25
CA PRO A 39 -9.89 -6.22 0.90
C PRO A 39 -8.51 -5.67 0.51
N ASP A 40 -8.14 -4.50 1.03
CA ASP A 40 -6.78 -4.00 1.01
C ASP A 40 -6.00 -4.60 2.18
N GLN A 41 -5.01 -5.44 1.88
CA GLN A 41 -4.23 -6.13 2.92
C GLN A 41 -2.89 -5.43 3.18
N GLY A 42 -2.68 -5.07 4.45
CA GLY A 42 -1.38 -4.87 5.07
C GLY A 42 -1.08 -6.01 6.05
N LEU A 43 0.13 -6.55 5.99
CA LEU A 43 0.59 -7.62 6.87
C LEU A 43 2.09 -7.47 7.07
N CYS A 44 2.54 -7.47 8.32
CA CYS A 44 3.96 -7.56 8.63
C CYS A 44 4.21 -8.53 9.79
N VAL A 45 5.37 -9.18 9.74
CA VAL A 45 5.72 -10.30 10.62
C VAL A 45 7.12 -10.08 11.14
N GLY A 46 7.29 -10.22 12.45
CA GLY A 46 8.54 -9.89 13.12
C GLY A 46 8.44 -10.08 14.63
N ASN A 47 9.58 -10.25 15.29
CA ASN A 47 9.67 -10.32 16.76
C ASN A 47 8.67 -11.28 17.46
N GLY A 48 8.24 -12.36 16.79
CA GLY A 48 7.24 -13.30 17.33
C GLY A 48 5.77 -12.88 17.17
N PHE A 49 5.50 -11.77 16.49
CA PHE A 49 4.16 -11.24 16.23
C PHE A 49 3.81 -11.25 14.74
N VAL A 50 2.51 -11.23 14.48
CA VAL A 50 1.92 -10.94 13.18
C VAL A 50 0.98 -9.75 13.38
N LEU A 51 1.27 -8.64 12.73
CA LEU A 51 0.39 -7.47 12.69
C LEU A 51 -0.32 -7.47 11.34
N GLU A 52 -1.64 -7.53 11.39
CA GLU A 52 -2.51 -7.52 10.23
C GLU A 52 -3.36 -6.25 10.24
N THR A 53 -3.37 -5.53 9.12
CA THR A 53 -4.24 -4.38 8.85
C THR A 53 -5.03 -4.67 7.58
N VAL A 54 -6.31 -5.05 7.66
CA VAL A 54 -7.13 -5.36 6.47
C VAL A 54 -8.27 -4.36 6.35
N ASN A 55 -8.36 -3.71 5.18
CA ASN A 55 -9.25 -2.59 4.93
C ASN A 55 -9.07 -1.52 6.00
N THR A 56 -9.97 -1.49 6.97
CA THR A 56 -9.97 -0.52 8.04
C THR A 56 -9.97 -1.17 9.42
N VAL A 57 -9.28 -2.31 9.58
CA VAL A 57 -9.10 -2.97 10.89
C VAL A 57 -7.67 -3.41 11.14
N VAL A 58 -7.19 -3.16 12.37
CA VAL A 58 -5.90 -3.60 12.92
C VAL A 58 -6.09 -4.76 13.89
N ARG A 59 -5.21 -5.76 13.83
CA ARG A 59 -5.11 -6.82 14.83
C ARG A 59 -3.69 -7.37 14.94
N VAL A 60 -3.25 -7.58 16.18
CA VAL A 60 -1.99 -8.26 16.50
C VAL A 60 -2.26 -9.69 16.94
N ARG A 61 -1.43 -10.60 16.42
CA ARG A 61 -1.43 -12.03 16.76
C ARG A 61 -0.02 -12.47 17.14
N SER A 62 0.05 -13.57 17.87
CA SER A 62 1.28 -14.35 17.99
C SER A 62 1.63 -14.96 16.63
N TYR A 63 2.89 -15.35 16.42
CA TYR A 63 3.31 -16.11 15.24
C TYR A 63 2.50 -17.40 15.03
N ALA A 64 2.04 -18.03 16.12
CA ALA A 64 1.19 -19.22 16.08
C ALA A 64 -0.30 -18.94 15.73
N GLY A 65 -0.69 -17.67 15.56
CA GLY A 65 -2.05 -17.26 15.17
C GLY A 65 -3.01 -16.94 16.31
N ALA A 66 -2.60 -17.05 17.57
CA ALA A 66 -3.43 -16.60 18.69
C ALA A 66 -3.64 -15.08 18.63
N ASN A 67 -4.88 -14.62 18.78
CA ASN A 67 -5.20 -13.19 18.87
C ASN A 67 -4.64 -12.63 20.18
N LEU A 68 -3.77 -11.62 20.08
CA LEU A 68 -3.20 -10.93 21.24
C LEU A 68 -3.92 -9.61 21.52
N THR A 69 -4.53 -9.01 20.51
CA THR A 69 -5.43 -7.86 20.65
C THR A 69 -6.83 -8.19 20.13
N ALA A 70 -7.80 -7.35 20.53
CA ALA A 70 -9.08 -7.29 19.83
C ALA A 70 -8.89 -6.84 18.36
N ALA A 71 -9.93 -6.99 17.55
CA ALA A 71 -9.94 -6.32 16.24
C ALA A 71 -10.36 -4.87 16.49
N GLU A 72 -9.53 -3.94 16.06
CA GLU A 72 -9.75 -2.51 16.28
C GLU A 72 -9.92 -1.79 14.93
N PRO A 73 -10.98 -0.99 14.75
CA PRO A 73 -11.13 -0.11 13.61
C PRO A 73 -9.93 0.82 13.46
N ILE A 74 -9.47 1.05 12.23
CA ILE A 74 -8.39 1.99 11.93
C ILE A 74 -8.74 3.39 12.41
N ASN A 75 -9.99 3.84 12.23
CA ASN A 75 -10.42 5.14 12.74
C ASN A 75 -10.33 5.19 14.27
N GLN A 76 -10.67 4.11 14.97
CA GLN A 76 -10.48 4.03 16.43
C GLN A 76 -8.99 4.08 16.79
N PHE A 77 -8.15 3.30 16.11
CA PHE A 77 -6.71 3.20 16.35
C PHE A 77 -5.98 4.54 16.14
N PHE A 78 -6.36 5.32 15.12
CA PHE A 78 -5.78 6.63 14.82
C PHE A 78 -6.49 7.81 15.51
N ASN A 79 -7.50 7.57 16.35
CA ASN A 79 -8.34 8.59 16.99
C ASN A 79 -9.09 9.51 15.99
N LEU A 80 -9.52 8.96 14.86
CA LEU A 80 -10.37 9.61 13.86
C LEU A 80 -11.86 9.45 14.20
N ALA A 81 -12.74 10.23 13.57
CA ALA A 81 -14.17 10.02 13.74
C ALA A 81 -14.59 8.63 13.20
N PRO A 82 -15.56 7.92 13.81
CA PRO A 82 -16.03 6.65 13.25
C PRO A 82 -16.55 6.82 11.82
N GLU A 83 -16.19 5.92 10.90
CA GLU A 83 -16.55 6.02 9.47
C GLU A 83 -18.04 6.33 9.25
N ILE A 84 -18.92 5.69 10.02
CA ILE A 84 -20.35 5.99 10.03
C ILE A 84 -21.01 5.60 11.36
N ILE A 85 -21.72 6.55 11.96
CA ILE A 85 -22.64 6.33 13.08
C ILE A 85 -24.04 6.11 12.50
N ARG A 86 -24.59 4.92 12.77
CA ARG A 86 -25.90 4.48 12.25
C ARG A 86 -27.06 4.98 13.11
N SER A 87 -27.13 6.29 13.28
CA SER A 87 -28.23 7.03 13.92
C SER A 87 -29.29 7.48 12.90
N ASN A 88 -30.31 8.22 13.35
CA ASN A 88 -31.26 8.89 12.47
C ASN A 88 -31.29 10.40 12.82
N PRO A 89 -30.70 11.29 12.00
CA PRO A 89 -30.03 11.00 10.73
C PRO A 89 -28.70 10.23 10.90
N LEU A 90 -28.18 9.65 9.82
CA LEU A 90 -26.83 9.09 9.79
C LEU A 90 -25.80 10.20 10.01
N VAL A 91 -24.67 9.85 10.62
CA VAL A 91 -23.51 10.76 10.75
C VAL A 91 -22.30 10.05 10.17
N PHE A 92 -21.62 10.70 9.24
CA PHE A 92 -20.41 10.19 8.60
C PHE A 92 -19.16 10.78 9.26
N GLY A 93 -18.08 10.00 9.30
CA GLY A 93 -16.77 10.43 9.77
C GLY A 93 -15.70 10.18 8.71
N ASP A 94 -14.45 10.21 9.13
CA ASP A 94 -13.30 10.08 8.24
C ASP A 94 -13.35 8.81 7.38
N PHE A 95 -13.03 8.97 6.10
CA PHE A 95 -12.80 7.83 5.23
C PHE A 95 -11.34 7.39 5.37
N SER A 96 -11.10 6.10 5.62
CA SER A 96 -9.76 5.52 5.63
C SER A 96 -9.67 4.34 4.67
N SER A 97 -8.50 4.17 4.03
CA SER A 97 -8.25 3.09 3.08
C SER A 97 -6.77 2.71 3.02
N ASP A 98 -6.50 1.62 2.29
CA ASP A 98 -5.19 1.21 1.80
C ASP A 98 -4.12 1.04 2.88
N PRO A 99 -4.40 0.30 3.98
CA PRO A 99 -3.44 0.18 5.04
C PRO A 99 -2.22 -0.62 4.60
N LYS A 100 -1.02 -0.20 5.04
CA LYS A 100 0.21 -0.98 4.91
C LYS A 100 0.86 -1.21 6.27
N CYS A 101 1.68 -2.25 6.35
CA CYS A 101 2.37 -2.67 7.57
C CYS A 101 3.83 -2.97 7.24
N TYR A 102 4.75 -2.45 8.04
CA TYR A 102 6.18 -2.76 7.95
C TYR A 102 6.77 -3.01 9.33
N TYR A 103 7.62 -4.04 9.43
CA TYR A 103 8.39 -4.32 10.63
C TYR A 103 9.86 -4.04 10.35
N ASP A 104 10.43 -3.04 11.03
CA ASP A 104 11.86 -2.74 10.96
C ASP A 104 12.61 -3.67 11.91
N ALA A 105 13.29 -4.68 11.36
CA ALA A 105 14.02 -5.66 12.17
C ALA A 105 15.15 -5.07 13.02
N PRO A 106 15.96 -4.09 12.53
CA PRO A 106 17.01 -3.46 13.33
C PRO A 106 16.53 -2.74 14.60
N THR A 107 15.46 -1.94 14.51
CA THR A 107 14.93 -1.18 15.66
C THR A 107 13.80 -1.91 16.37
N GLN A 108 13.33 -3.01 15.78
CA GLN A 108 12.20 -3.82 16.22
C GLN A 108 10.89 -3.02 16.28
N ARG A 109 10.77 -1.98 15.45
CA ARG A 109 9.61 -1.08 15.41
C ARG A 109 8.64 -1.48 14.32
N TRP A 110 7.38 -1.15 14.54
CA TRP A 110 6.26 -1.52 13.70
C TRP A 110 5.64 -0.25 13.14
N PHE A 111 5.50 -0.19 11.83
CA PHE A 111 4.99 0.94 11.09
C PHE A 111 3.68 0.55 10.43
N ILE A 112 2.66 1.40 10.57
CA ILE A 112 1.39 1.28 9.86
C ILE A 112 1.16 2.59 9.09
N THR A 113 0.73 2.51 7.84
CA THR A 113 0.32 3.69 7.07
C THR A 113 -1.09 3.53 6.56
N VAL A 114 -1.82 4.63 6.44
CA VAL A 114 -3.23 4.65 6.01
C VAL A 114 -3.49 5.94 5.22
N LEU A 115 -4.22 5.84 4.12
CA LEU A 115 -4.82 6.99 3.43
C LEU A 115 -6.06 7.45 4.21
N GLN A 116 -6.19 8.75 4.48
CA GLN A 116 -7.40 9.36 5.03
C GLN A 116 -7.94 10.47 4.11
N LEU A 117 -9.26 10.55 3.98
CA LEU A 117 -9.97 11.69 3.39
C LEU A 117 -11.03 12.22 4.35
N ASP A 118 -11.19 13.54 4.34
CA ASP A 118 -12.29 14.21 5.02
C ASP A 118 -13.63 13.84 4.37
N VAL A 119 -14.70 13.89 5.17
CA VAL A 119 -16.06 13.58 4.72
C VAL A 119 -17.05 14.57 5.32
N ASP A 120 -17.99 15.06 4.51
CA ASP A 120 -19.13 15.82 4.99
C ASP A 120 -20.01 14.92 5.87
N SER A 121 -20.06 15.23 7.16
CA SER A 121 -20.73 14.40 8.17
C SER A 121 -22.23 14.19 7.94
N SER A 122 -22.88 15.02 7.12
CA SER A 122 -24.33 14.97 6.89
C SER A 122 -24.71 14.19 5.63
N THR A 123 -23.85 14.24 4.60
CA THR A 123 -24.11 13.68 3.27
C THR A 123 -23.26 12.46 2.96
N GLY A 124 -22.10 12.32 3.60
CA GLY A 124 -21.11 11.28 3.27
C GLY A 124 -20.29 11.58 2.02
N ALA A 125 -20.39 12.78 1.44
CA ALA A 125 -19.54 13.21 0.34
C ALA A 125 -18.11 13.48 0.82
N PHE A 126 -17.10 13.23 -0.01
CA PHE A 126 -15.73 13.59 0.33
C PHE A 126 -15.59 15.10 0.51
N GLY A 127 -14.78 15.50 1.49
CA GLY A 127 -14.37 16.87 1.74
C GLY A 127 -13.22 17.30 0.83
N ASP A 128 -12.51 18.35 1.24
CA ASP A 128 -11.47 18.99 0.43
C ASP A 128 -10.04 18.71 0.91
N HIS A 129 -9.84 17.82 1.89
CA HIS A 129 -8.51 17.49 2.40
C HIS A 129 -8.28 15.98 2.46
N ALA A 130 -7.03 15.59 2.24
CA ALA A 130 -6.55 14.24 2.37
C ALA A 130 -5.21 14.20 3.09
N HIS A 131 -5.00 13.12 3.85
CA HIS A 131 -3.78 12.92 4.63
C HIS A 131 -3.23 11.50 4.43
N GLN A 132 -1.93 11.37 4.66
CA GLN A 132 -1.31 10.09 4.95
C GLN A 132 -1.07 10.01 6.46
N LEU A 133 -1.60 8.97 7.08
CA LEU A 133 -1.43 8.68 8.48
C LEU A 133 -0.30 7.68 8.67
N VAL A 134 0.52 7.88 9.70
CA VAL A 134 1.62 6.98 10.04
C VAL A 134 1.55 6.66 11.52
N ALA A 135 1.61 5.38 11.88
CA ALA A 135 1.75 4.94 13.26
C ALA A 135 3.06 4.17 13.44
N VAL A 136 3.80 4.47 14.51
CA VAL A 136 5.05 3.79 14.85
C VAL A 136 4.98 3.28 16.28
N SER A 137 5.17 1.98 16.49
CA SER A 137 5.09 1.40 17.84
C SER A 137 6.13 2.03 18.77
N GLN A 138 5.78 2.26 20.03
CA GLN A 138 6.71 2.88 20.98
C GLN A 138 7.77 1.90 21.48
N THR A 139 7.52 0.59 21.35
CA THR A 139 8.39 -0.49 21.81
C THR A 139 8.46 -1.62 20.79
N SER A 140 9.19 -2.68 21.10
CA SER A 140 9.26 -3.87 20.24
C SER A 140 8.00 -4.73 20.27
N ASP A 141 7.07 -4.43 21.20
CA ASP A 141 5.79 -5.11 21.34
C ASP A 141 4.69 -4.29 20.63
N PRO A 142 4.13 -4.80 19.52
CA PRO A 142 3.08 -4.11 18.76
C PRO A 142 1.71 -4.15 19.45
N THR A 143 1.56 -4.84 20.59
CA THR A 143 0.31 -4.80 21.38
C THR A 143 0.18 -3.55 22.25
N GLY A 144 1.28 -2.78 22.39
CA GLY A 144 1.34 -1.54 23.16
C GLY A 144 0.92 -0.30 22.38
N ALA A 145 1.34 0.86 22.88
CA ALA A 145 1.03 2.16 22.28
C ALA A 145 1.88 2.45 21.04
N PHE A 146 1.34 3.32 20.17
CA PHE A 146 2.00 3.85 18.97
C PHE A 146 2.11 5.37 19.07
N TYR A 147 3.15 5.94 18.46
CA TYR A 147 3.17 7.34 18.06
C TYR A 147 2.35 7.48 16.78
N LEU A 148 1.47 8.46 16.73
CA LEU A 148 0.56 8.70 15.61
C LEU A 148 0.92 10.03 14.96
N PHE A 149 1.09 10.00 13.64
CA PHE A 149 1.42 11.15 12.81
C PHE A 149 0.42 11.26 11.67
N SER A 150 0.28 12.47 11.16
CA SER A 150 -0.47 12.79 9.95
C SER A 150 0.31 13.84 9.17
N PHE A 151 0.33 13.73 7.85
CA PHE A 151 0.78 14.80 6.98
C PHE A 151 -0.18 14.99 5.81
N ASP A 152 -0.35 16.25 5.42
CA ASP A 152 -1.25 16.69 4.36
C ASP A 152 -0.71 16.29 2.98
N VAL A 153 -1.57 15.73 2.14
CA VAL A 153 -1.30 15.35 0.75
C VAL A 153 -2.34 15.92 -0.23
N THR A 154 -2.98 17.01 0.17
CA THR A 154 -4.06 17.67 -0.58
C THR A 154 -3.55 18.38 -1.83
N ASP A 155 -2.29 18.82 -1.83
CA ASP A 155 -1.57 19.42 -2.95
C ASP A 155 -2.32 20.58 -3.66
N ASP A 156 -3.09 21.36 -2.90
CA ASP A 156 -3.82 22.56 -3.35
C ASP A 156 -3.09 23.89 -3.05
N GLY A 157 -1.87 23.82 -2.51
CA GLY A 157 -1.07 24.97 -2.09
C GLY A 157 -1.31 25.43 -0.65
N THR A 158 -2.12 24.72 0.13
CA THR A 158 -2.34 24.98 1.55
C THR A 158 -1.50 24.07 2.44
N ASN A 159 -1.39 24.38 3.74
CA ASN A 159 -0.68 23.54 4.74
C ASN A 159 0.76 23.11 4.40
N GLY A 160 1.43 23.81 3.50
CA GLY A 160 2.81 23.51 3.07
C GLY A 160 2.93 22.46 1.97
N THR A 161 1.82 22.00 1.39
CA THR A 161 1.79 21.17 0.19
C THR A 161 2.03 22.01 -1.07
N PRO A 162 2.50 21.43 -2.18
CA PRO A 162 2.59 22.12 -3.47
C PRO A 162 1.20 22.48 -4.01
N THR A 163 1.15 23.25 -5.11
CA THR A 163 -0.08 23.44 -5.90
C THR A 163 0.01 22.60 -7.16
N HIS A 164 -0.72 21.50 -7.21
CA HIS A 164 -0.79 20.61 -8.36
C HIS A 164 -2.08 20.80 -9.18
N PRO A 165 -2.11 20.34 -10.44
CA PRO A 165 -3.27 20.49 -11.30
C PRO A 165 -4.53 19.82 -10.73
N ALA A 166 -5.66 20.54 -10.78
CA ALA A 166 -7.00 20.05 -10.44
C ALA A 166 -7.21 19.59 -8.98
N CYS A 167 -6.26 19.84 -8.08
CA CYS A 167 -6.42 19.57 -6.64
C CYS A 167 -7.42 20.54 -5.98
N PRO A 168 -8.08 20.15 -4.86
CA PRO A 168 -7.61 19.22 -3.83
C PRO A 168 -7.53 17.76 -4.30
N CYS A 169 -6.45 17.10 -3.93
CA CYS A 169 -6.06 15.76 -4.33
C CYS A 169 -5.93 14.82 -3.13
N TYR A 170 -5.81 13.52 -3.41
CA TYR A 170 -5.47 12.51 -2.42
C TYR A 170 -4.41 11.57 -2.97
N GLY A 171 -3.62 11.00 -2.05
CA GLY A 171 -2.61 10.01 -2.37
C GLY A 171 -3.15 8.59 -2.31
N ASP A 172 -3.65 8.09 -3.43
CA ASP A 172 -4.16 6.72 -3.56
C ASP A 172 -3.03 5.69 -3.53
N GLN A 173 -3.36 4.48 -3.05
CA GLN A 173 -2.48 3.31 -3.06
C GLN A 173 -1.09 3.57 -2.48
N PRO A 174 -1.00 4.07 -1.24
CA PRO A 174 0.28 4.26 -0.57
C PRO A 174 1.10 2.97 -0.58
N LEU A 175 2.35 3.06 -1.02
CA LEU A 175 3.35 1.99 -0.97
C LEU A 175 4.44 2.40 0.02
N ILE A 176 5.09 1.41 0.64
CA ILE A 176 6.05 1.66 1.73
C ILE A 176 7.35 0.88 1.56
N GLY A 177 8.43 1.50 2.01
CA GLY A 177 9.77 0.90 2.09
C GLY A 177 10.64 1.63 3.09
N ALA A 178 11.84 1.11 3.30
CA ALA A 178 12.74 1.60 4.33
C ALA A 178 14.20 1.20 4.08
N ASP A 179 15.09 2.13 4.39
CA ASP A 179 16.52 1.90 4.47
C ASP A 179 17.02 2.03 5.91
N ALA A 180 18.35 2.16 6.09
CA ALA A 180 18.95 2.32 7.40
C ALA A 180 18.50 3.60 8.13
N ASN A 181 18.12 4.65 7.39
CA ASN A 181 17.96 6.01 7.90
C ASN A 181 16.52 6.52 7.80
N GLY A 182 15.78 6.10 6.78
CA GLY A 182 14.49 6.65 6.41
C GLY A 182 13.38 5.61 6.32
N PHE A 183 12.16 6.10 6.49
CA PHE A 183 10.93 5.42 6.13
C PHE A 183 10.29 6.19 4.98
N PHE A 184 9.87 5.47 3.93
CA PHE A 184 9.45 6.06 2.67
C PHE A 184 8.01 5.64 2.38
N ILE A 185 7.18 6.63 2.05
CA ILE A 185 5.82 6.42 1.55
C ILE A 185 5.77 6.99 0.15
N THR A 186 5.16 6.28 -0.78
CA THR A 186 4.86 6.81 -2.11
C THR A 186 3.38 6.69 -2.38
N THR A 187 2.78 7.68 -3.03
CA THR A 187 1.35 7.66 -3.37
C THR A 187 1.15 7.94 -4.85
N ASN A 188 0.03 7.48 -5.41
CA ASN A 188 -0.45 7.87 -6.72
C ASN A 188 -1.49 9.00 -6.55
N GLU A 189 -1.26 10.18 -7.13
CA GLU A 189 -2.05 11.38 -6.83
C GLU A 189 -3.25 11.56 -7.79
N PHE A 190 -4.44 11.74 -7.22
CA PHE A 190 -5.69 11.93 -7.96
C PHE A 190 -6.49 13.11 -7.39
N PRO A 191 -7.13 13.95 -8.23
CA PRO A 191 -8.10 14.93 -7.77
C PRO A 191 -9.28 14.29 -7.03
N ILE A 192 -9.71 14.89 -5.91
CA ILE A 192 -10.85 14.38 -5.12
C ILE A 192 -12.17 14.54 -5.88
N HIS A 193 -12.37 15.70 -6.51
CA HIS A 193 -13.66 16.10 -7.08
C HIS A 193 -13.74 16.04 -8.61
N ASN A 194 -12.64 15.64 -9.27
CA ASN A 194 -12.52 15.65 -10.73
C ASN A 194 -11.83 14.39 -11.21
N ALA A 195 -12.01 14.07 -12.50
CA ALA A 195 -11.16 13.08 -13.14
C ALA A 195 -9.77 13.69 -13.41
N GLY A 196 -8.71 12.97 -13.07
CA GLY A 196 -7.35 13.39 -13.33
C GLY A 196 -6.34 12.42 -12.72
N PHE A 197 -5.07 12.58 -13.06
CA PHE A 197 -3.96 11.85 -12.46
C PHE A 197 -2.71 12.69 -12.56
N ASN A 198 -2.04 12.91 -11.43
CA ASN A 198 -0.87 13.79 -11.31
C ASN A 198 0.44 13.00 -11.09
N GLY A 199 0.44 11.67 -11.24
CA GLY A 199 1.65 10.87 -11.08
C GLY A 199 1.88 10.40 -9.65
N ALA A 200 3.07 9.89 -9.39
CA ALA A 200 3.48 9.47 -8.06
C ALA A 200 4.08 10.63 -7.24
N ASN A 201 3.91 10.61 -5.93
CA ASN A 201 4.64 11.45 -4.98
C ASN A 201 5.46 10.56 -4.04
N VAL A 202 6.63 11.04 -3.59
CA VAL A 202 7.55 10.31 -2.70
C VAL A 202 7.80 11.14 -1.45
N TYR A 203 7.46 10.59 -0.29
CA TYR A 203 7.64 11.20 1.03
C TYR A 203 8.69 10.41 1.81
N ALA A 204 9.73 11.09 2.26
CA ALA A 204 10.85 10.52 3.00
C ALA A 204 10.95 11.14 4.39
N MET A 205 10.85 10.29 5.41
CA MET A 205 10.88 10.68 6.82
C MET A 205 12.10 10.07 7.51
N SER A 206 12.63 10.74 8.52
CA SER A 206 13.67 10.16 9.39
C SER A 206 13.08 9.02 10.21
N LYS A 207 13.62 7.81 10.06
CA LYS A 207 13.18 6.65 10.84
C LYS A 207 13.42 6.87 12.34
N ALA A 208 14.61 7.34 12.70
CA ALA A 208 14.96 7.67 14.08
C ALA A 208 14.09 8.81 14.65
N GLY A 209 13.72 9.79 13.82
CA GLY A 209 12.77 10.84 14.21
C GLY A 209 11.40 10.27 14.56
N LEU A 210 10.84 9.44 13.68
CA LEU A 210 9.52 8.81 13.90
C LEU A 210 9.51 7.95 15.17
N GLU A 211 10.57 7.18 15.40
CA GLU A 211 10.76 6.36 16.61
C GLU A 211 10.92 7.19 17.89
N ALA A 212 11.26 8.47 17.76
CA ALA A 212 11.37 9.45 18.84
C ALA A 212 10.17 10.42 18.90
N ASN A 213 9.03 10.04 18.29
CA ASN A 213 7.81 10.85 18.23
C ASN A 213 7.96 12.19 17.46
N SER A 214 8.67 12.20 16.34
CA SER A 214 8.85 13.38 15.50
C SER A 214 8.82 13.05 14.00
N ILE A 215 7.99 13.77 13.24
CA ILE A 215 7.95 13.73 11.76
C ILE A 215 8.60 14.98 11.12
N ALA A 216 9.36 15.76 11.91
CA ALA A 216 9.91 17.02 11.45
C ALA A 216 10.89 16.85 10.26
N ASN A 217 10.92 17.87 9.40
CA ASN A 217 11.82 17.94 8.25
C ASN A 217 11.67 16.76 7.27
N MET A 218 10.43 16.29 7.07
CA MET A 218 10.10 15.38 5.99
C MET A 218 10.51 16.00 4.65
N VAL A 219 11.08 15.18 3.77
CA VAL A 219 11.43 15.56 2.41
C VAL A 219 10.42 14.94 1.46
N ALA A 220 9.86 15.73 0.55
CA ALA A 220 8.96 15.24 -0.47
C ALA A 220 9.53 15.51 -1.88
N PHE A 221 9.30 14.56 -2.78
CA PHE A 221 9.58 14.69 -4.21
C PHE A 221 8.28 14.48 -4.98
N TRP A 222 7.93 15.49 -5.74
CA TRP A 222 6.65 15.58 -6.44
C TRP A 222 6.81 15.15 -7.90
N GLU A 223 5.82 14.42 -8.41
CA GLU A 223 5.68 14.04 -9.81
C GLU A 223 7.02 13.63 -10.48
N PRO A 224 7.76 12.62 -9.97
CA PRO A 224 9.10 12.34 -10.47
C PRO A 224 9.04 11.95 -11.96
N ILE A 225 9.69 12.78 -12.78
CA ILE A 225 9.58 12.70 -14.24
C ILE A 225 10.58 11.69 -14.80
N LEU A 226 10.11 10.81 -15.67
CA LEU A 226 10.93 9.99 -16.56
C LEU A 226 11.03 10.68 -17.93
N ALA A 227 12.09 10.41 -18.69
CA ALA A 227 12.18 10.92 -20.08
C ALA A 227 11.03 10.39 -20.95
N GLU A 228 10.45 9.26 -20.53
CA GLU A 228 9.39 8.50 -21.16
C GLU A 228 7.98 8.96 -20.79
N GLY A 229 7.83 9.76 -19.72
CA GLY A 229 6.53 10.17 -19.20
C GLY A 229 6.52 10.38 -17.68
N GLN A 230 5.35 10.67 -17.14
CA GLN A 230 5.15 10.80 -15.70
C GLN A 230 5.20 9.41 -15.04
N ALA A 231 5.99 9.25 -13.97
CA ALA A 231 5.99 8.00 -13.21
C ALA A 231 4.62 7.80 -12.56
N TYR A 232 3.90 6.75 -12.96
CA TYR A 232 2.54 6.52 -12.48
C TYR A 232 2.47 5.76 -11.15
N SER A 233 3.56 5.11 -10.75
CA SER A 233 3.73 4.51 -9.44
C SER A 233 5.21 4.21 -9.19
N VAL A 234 5.67 4.40 -7.96
CA VAL A 234 7.07 4.21 -7.58
C VAL A 234 7.11 3.30 -6.36
N GLN A 235 7.51 2.04 -6.51
CA GLN A 235 7.51 1.07 -5.42
C GLN A 235 8.82 1.15 -4.64
N PRO A 236 8.84 1.69 -3.41
CA PRO A 236 10.02 1.65 -2.55
C PRO A 236 10.39 0.22 -2.17
N ALA A 237 11.68 -0.01 -1.98
CA ALA A 237 12.19 -1.32 -1.61
C ALA A 237 12.05 -1.56 -0.10
N THR A 238 11.82 -2.80 0.26
CA THR A 238 11.99 -3.25 1.65
C THR A 238 13.29 -4.02 1.78
N THR A 239 13.96 -3.90 2.92
CA THR A 239 15.13 -4.73 3.23
C THR A 239 14.70 -5.85 4.19
N PRO A 240 14.81 -7.14 3.81
CA PRO A 240 14.41 -8.25 4.67
C PRO A 240 15.25 -8.33 5.94
N ALA A 241 14.70 -8.92 7.00
CA ALA A 241 15.44 -9.17 8.22
C ALA A 241 16.70 -10.01 7.94
N GLY A 242 17.86 -9.54 8.40
CA GLY A 242 19.16 -10.17 8.17
C GLY A 242 19.87 -9.75 6.88
N ALA A 243 19.22 -9.02 5.98
CA ALA A 243 19.88 -8.37 4.85
C ALA A 243 20.54 -7.04 5.30
N SER A 244 21.49 -6.57 4.50
CA SER A 244 22.15 -5.27 4.71
C SER A 244 21.48 -4.19 3.88
N PHE A 245 21.25 -3.03 4.47
CA PHE A 245 20.80 -1.84 3.75
C PHE A 245 21.86 -1.34 2.76
N ALA A 246 21.43 -0.61 1.73
CA ALA A 246 22.35 0.07 0.84
C ALA A 246 22.99 1.28 1.53
N SER A 247 24.32 1.33 1.52
CA SER A 247 25.09 2.39 2.22
C SER A 247 25.78 3.39 1.28
N ALA A 248 25.72 3.16 -0.04
CA ALA A 248 26.30 4.06 -1.03
C ALA A 248 25.74 5.49 -0.89
N ASN A 249 26.52 6.48 -1.33
CA ASN A 249 26.12 7.89 -1.36
C ASN A 249 25.48 8.41 -0.06
N SER A 250 26.12 8.13 1.09
CA SER A 250 25.66 8.56 2.41
C SER A 250 24.26 8.04 2.77
N GLY A 251 24.03 6.76 2.48
CA GLY A 251 22.72 6.12 2.63
C GLY A 251 21.91 6.21 1.34
N THR A 252 21.36 5.08 0.92
CA THR A 252 20.56 4.98 -0.30
C THR A 252 19.33 4.12 -0.03
N GLU A 253 18.17 4.62 -0.47
CA GLU A 253 16.97 3.81 -0.67
C GLU A 253 16.74 3.58 -2.16
N TYR A 254 16.36 2.36 -2.56
CA TYR A 254 16.03 2.04 -3.94
C TYR A 254 14.52 1.88 -4.15
N PHE A 255 14.07 2.15 -5.36
CA PHE A 255 12.68 1.98 -5.78
C PHE A 255 12.64 1.42 -7.19
N LEU A 256 11.53 0.78 -7.57
CA LEU A 256 11.27 0.34 -8.93
C LEU A 256 9.93 0.85 -9.45
N SER A 257 9.86 1.16 -10.74
CA SER A 257 8.61 1.45 -11.44
C SER A 257 8.50 0.66 -12.73
N ALA A 258 7.28 0.26 -13.07
CA ALA A 258 6.91 -0.09 -14.43
C ALA A 258 6.77 1.20 -15.28
N LEU A 259 6.83 1.03 -16.60
CA LEU A 259 6.77 2.10 -17.62
C LEU A 259 5.65 1.87 -18.64
N GLU A 260 4.74 0.94 -18.38
CA GLU A 260 3.62 0.70 -19.29
C GLU A 260 2.50 1.74 -19.05
N PHE A 261 2.57 2.87 -19.76
CA PHE A 261 1.62 3.98 -19.64
C PHE A 261 0.44 3.95 -20.64
N THR A 262 0.38 2.97 -21.53
CA THR A 262 -0.37 3.03 -22.80
C THR A 262 -1.46 1.99 -22.97
N GLY A 263 -1.54 1.00 -22.08
CA GLY A 263 -2.39 -0.19 -22.20
C GLY A 263 -1.83 -1.32 -23.11
N GLY A 264 -0.62 -1.13 -23.64
CA GLY A 264 0.11 -2.03 -24.52
C GLY A 264 1.07 -2.99 -23.80
N LEU A 265 2.30 -3.03 -24.30
CA LEU A 265 3.42 -3.79 -23.76
C LEU A 265 4.62 -2.85 -23.63
N ASP A 266 5.45 -3.06 -22.60
CA ASP A 266 6.73 -2.38 -22.43
C ASP A 266 7.83 -3.42 -22.13
N ASN A 267 9.09 -3.04 -22.29
CA ASN A 267 10.26 -3.87 -22.02
C ASN A 267 11.33 -3.08 -21.27
N ARG A 268 10.89 -2.13 -20.44
CA ARG A 268 11.74 -1.28 -19.62
C ARG A 268 11.15 -1.17 -18.23
N ILE A 269 12.01 -0.97 -17.24
CA ILE A 269 11.65 -0.57 -15.88
C ILE A 269 12.50 0.64 -15.48
N ALA A 270 12.03 1.44 -14.53
CA ALA A 270 12.83 2.49 -13.93
C ALA A 270 13.40 2.00 -12.59
N LEU A 271 14.71 2.09 -12.46
CA LEU A 271 15.41 2.01 -11.19
C LEU A 271 15.56 3.42 -10.63
N TRP A 272 14.98 3.66 -9.46
CA TRP A 272 15.15 4.91 -8.73
C TRP A 272 16.05 4.70 -7.52
N ALA A 273 16.69 5.77 -7.09
CA ALA A 273 17.42 5.79 -5.83
C ALA A 273 17.27 7.16 -5.16
N MET A 274 16.94 7.18 -3.87
CA MET A 274 17.12 8.35 -3.02
C MET A 274 18.48 8.24 -2.34
N ILE A 275 19.38 9.17 -2.60
CA ILE A 275 20.71 9.23 -1.97
C ILE A 275 20.72 10.23 -0.80
N ASN A 276 21.78 10.19 0.02
CA ASN A 276 21.96 11.03 1.21
C ASN A 276 20.85 10.85 2.25
N THR A 277 20.28 9.65 2.36
CA THR A 277 19.18 9.37 3.30
C THR A 277 19.61 9.53 4.76
N SER A 278 20.90 9.43 5.06
CA SER A 278 21.45 9.74 6.40
C SER A 278 21.23 11.18 6.87
N THR A 279 20.86 12.09 5.96
CA THR A 279 20.57 13.49 6.29
C THR A 279 19.09 13.76 6.61
N LEU A 280 18.22 12.76 6.45
CA LEU A 280 16.78 12.88 6.74
C LEU A 280 16.54 13.25 8.21
N GLY A 281 15.58 14.15 8.43
CA GLY A 281 15.28 14.72 9.76
C GLY A 281 16.07 15.99 10.08
N SER A 282 17.10 16.32 9.30
CA SER A 282 17.78 17.62 9.37
C SER A 282 17.03 18.70 8.59
N VAL A 283 17.01 19.93 9.12
CA VAL A 283 16.52 21.14 8.41
C VAL A 283 17.26 21.42 7.11
N SER A 284 18.47 20.87 6.95
CA SER A 284 19.32 21.02 5.77
C SER A 284 19.56 19.67 5.07
N SER A 285 18.54 18.80 5.04
CA SER A 285 18.62 17.53 4.33
C SER A 285 19.07 17.73 2.89
N THR A 286 20.01 16.90 2.43
CA THR A 286 20.53 16.90 1.05
C THR A 286 20.08 15.66 0.30
N ALA A 287 19.02 14.99 0.79
CA ALA A 287 18.38 13.87 0.12
C ALA A 287 18.03 14.25 -1.32
N ALA A 288 18.29 13.35 -2.26
CA ALA A 288 18.06 13.62 -3.67
C ALA A 288 17.63 12.35 -4.42
N MET A 289 16.60 12.47 -5.25
CA MET A 289 16.16 11.41 -6.15
C MET A 289 17.08 11.31 -7.38
N LYS A 290 17.35 10.07 -7.79
CA LYS A 290 18.06 9.66 -9.00
C LYS A 290 17.24 8.62 -9.72
N VAL A 291 17.36 8.56 -11.04
CA VAL A 291 16.65 7.58 -11.86
C VAL A 291 17.49 7.08 -13.01
N LYS A 292 17.29 5.81 -13.34
CA LYS A 292 17.81 5.17 -14.54
C LYS A 292 16.76 4.23 -15.11
N VAL A 293 16.35 4.49 -16.34
CA VAL A 293 15.57 3.53 -17.12
C VAL A 293 16.51 2.45 -17.67
N ILE A 294 16.12 1.20 -17.48
CA ILE A 294 16.85 0.00 -17.87
C ILE A 294 15.95 -0.93 -18.69
N GLY A 295 16.53 -1.69 -19.60
CA GLY A 295 15.80 -2.72 -20.35
C GLY A 295 15.44 -3.92 -19.48
N SER A 296 14.31 -4.55 -19.76
CA SER A 296 13.76 -5.72 -19.08
C SER A 296 13.16 -6.73 -20.08
N GLU A 297 12.55 -7.80 -19.57
CA GLU A 297 11.64 -8.64 -20.35
C GLU A 297 10.38 -7.85 -20.76
N VAL A 298 9.64 -8.37 -21.73
CA VAL A 298 8.40 -7.76 -22.20
C VAL A 298 7.27 -8.07 -21.22
N TYR A 299 6.58 -7.04 -20.75
CA TYR A 299 5.40 -7.17 -19.89
C TYR A 299 4.29 -6.21 -20.33
N GLY A 300 3.13 -6.32 -19.69
CA GLY A 300 2.04 -5.35 -19.79
C GLY A 300 0.77 -5.88 -19.13
N LEU A 301 -0.30 -5.06 -19.10
CA LEU A 301 -1.50 -5.32 -18.29
C LEU A 301 -1.96 -6.80 -18.28
N PRO A 302 -2.13 -7.42 -17.11
CA PRO A 302 -2.49 -8.83 -17.00
C PRO A 302 -3.91 -9.10 -17.51
N ALA A 303 -4.17 -10.33 -17.94
CA ALA A 303 -5.52 -10.76 -18.30
C ALA A 303 -6.32 -11.18 -17.07
N ALA A 304 -7.63 -10.90 -17.04
CA ALA A 304 -8.52 -11.38 -16.00
C ALA A 304 -8.53 -12.92 -15.92
N MET A 305 -8.67 -13.46 -14.71
CA MET A 305 -8.50 -14.88 -14.42
C MET A 305 -9.84 -15.60 -14.24
N ALA A 306 -9.92 -16.84 -14.75
CA ALA A 306 -11.04 -17.71 -14.42
C ALA A 306 -10.91 -18.20 -12.96
N GLN A 307 -11.98 -18.09 -12.18
CA GLN A 307 -12.04 -18.69 -10.85
C GLN A 307 -12.43 -20.18 -10.92
N LYS A 308 -11.88 -20.99 -10.01
CA LYS A 308 -12.31 -22.38 -9.83
C LYS A 308 -13.79 -22.41 -9.41
N SER A 309 -14.49 -23.49 -9.77
CA SER A 309 -15.84 -23.72 -9.24
C SER A 309 -15.80 -23.79 -7.70
N GLY A 310 -16.68 -23.05 -7.05
CA GLY A 310 -16.73 -22.92 -5.60
C GLY A 310 -18.03 -22.28 -5.12
N PRO A 311 -18.20 -22.17 -3.79
CA PRO A 311 -19.34 -21.45 -3.22
C PRO A 311 -19.39 -20.01 -3.75
N THR A 312 -20.54 -19.60 -4.27
CA THR A 312 -20.77 -18.23 -4.76
C THR A 312 -21.99 -17.65 -4.05
N PRO A 313 -21.92 -17.41 -2.72
CA PRO A 313 -23.08 -17.10 -1.90
C PRO A 313 -23.83 -15.84 -2.37
N LEU A 314 -23.10 -14.79 -2.75
CA LEU A 314 -23.71 -13.58 -3.32
C LEU A 314 -24.47 -13.90 -4.63
N ARG A 315 -23.87 -14.67 -5.54
CA ARG A 315 -24.52 -15.11 -6.79
C ARG A 315 -25.74 -15.99 -6.53
N SER A 316 -25.67 -16.90 -5.57
CA SER A 316 -26.79 -17.75 -5.15
C SER A 316 -27.92 -16.92 -4.55
N LEU A 317 -27.59 -15.91 -3.74
CA LEU A 317 -28.55 -14.99 -3.14
C LEU A 317 -29.23 -14.12 -4.22
N LEU A 318 -28.46 -13.56 -5.15
CA LEU A 318 -28.97 -12.77 -6.28
C LEU A 318 -29.88 -13.59 -7.20
N LYS A 319 -29.68 -14.90 -7.30
CA LYS A 319 -30.57 -15.80 -8.06
C LYS A 319 -31.87 -16.13 -7.32
N SER A 320 -31.91 -15.96 -6.01
CA SER A 320 -33.06 -16.32 -5.17
C SER A 320 -34.08 -15.20 -5.05
N SER A 321 -35.29 -15.53 -4.57
CA SER A 321 -36.32 -14.54 -4.25
C SER A 321 -35.88 -13.53 -3.18
N LEU A 322 -34.88 -13.87 -2.36
CA LEU A 322 -34.35 -12.99 -1.31
C LEU A 322 -33.61 -11.77 -1.88
N ALA A 323 -33.19 -11.78 -3.15
CA ALA A 323 -32.52 -10.63 -3.76
C ALA A 323 -33.36 -9.34 -3.65
N ALA A 324 -34.69 -9.47 -3.80
CA ALA A 324 -35.60 -8.33 -3.69
C ALA A 324 -35.68 -7.80 -2.26
N THR A 325 -35.76 -8.68 -1.26
CA THR A 325 -35.89 -8.29 0.14
C THR A 325 -34.56 -7.80 0.74
N VAL A 326 -33.44 -8.37 0.33
CA VAL A 326 -32.12 -8.05 0.90
C VAL A 326 -31.45 -6.87 0.20
N PHE A 327 -31.56 -6.77 -1.13
CA PHE A 327 -30.86 -5.76 -1.93
C PHE A 327 -31.78 -4.81 -2.70
N GLY A 328 -33.10 -5.02 -2.68
CA GLY A 328 -34.02 -4.22 -3.50
C GLY A 328 -33.88 -4.46 -5.01
N VAL A 329 -33.22 -5.55 -5.42
CA VAL A 329 -33.01 -5.89 -6.83
C VAL A 329 -33.83 -7.10 -7.25
N LYS A 330 -34.22 -7.17 -8.53
CA LYS A 330 -34.92 -8.35 -9.06
C LYS A 330 -33.98 -9.56 -9.08
N PRO A 331 -34.48 -10.78 -8.77
CA PRO A 331 -33.69 -12.00 -8.89
C PRO A 331 -33.09 -12.16 -10.30
N MET A 332 -31.81 -12.53 -10.38
CA MET A 332 -31.08 -12.65 -11.63
C MET A 332 -30.05 -13.79 -11.61
N ALA A 333 -29.92 -14.48 -12.73
CA ALA A 333 -28.91 -15.51 -12.92
C ALA A 333 -27.66 -14.89 -13.58
N LEU A 334 -26.63 -14.66 -12.78
CA LEU A 334 -25.35 -14.13 -13.27
C LEU A 334 -24.40 -15.26 -13.69
N PRO A 335 -23.51 -15.05 -14.67
CA PRO A 335 -22.39 -15.96 -14.91
C PRO A 335 -21.39 -15.94 -13.73
N ILE A 336 -20.43 -16.87 -13.74
CA ILE A 336 -19.26 -16.75 -12.86
C ILE A 336 -18.37 -15.64 -13.44
N SER A 337 -18.16 -14.56 -12.69
CA SER A 337 -17.28 -13.47 -13.10
C SER A 337 -15.81 -13.92 -13.12
N LEU A 338 -15.01 -13.29 -13.98
CA LEU A 338 -13.56 -13.40 -13.89
C LEU A 338 -13.04 -12.63 -12.68
N ILE A 339 -11.91 -13.05 -12.13
CA ILE A 339 -11.18 -12.35 -11.08
C ILE A 339 -10.25 -11.34 -11.76
N GLN A 340 -10.28 -10.08 -11.33
CA GLN A 340 -9.31 -9.08 -11.76
C GLN A 340 -7.93 -9.45 -11.21
N SER A 341 -6.92 -9.50 -12.08
CA SER A 341 -5.54 -9.88 -11.77
C SER A 341 -4.66 -8.70 -11.35
N ASN A 342 -5.31 -7.62 -10.89
CA ASN A 342 -4.71 -6.31 -10.63
C ASN A 342 -4.14 -5.68 -11.91
N ASP A 343 -3.28 -4.67 -11.78
CA ASP A 343 -2.55 -4.04 -12.89
C ASP A 343 -1.07 -4.48 -12.94
N ASP A 344 -0.29 -3.80 -13.77
CA ASP A 344 1.13 -4.08 -14.04
C ASP A 344 2.11 -3.20 -13.25
N ARG A 345 1.65 -2.52 -12.19
CA ARG A 345 2.58 -1.87 -11.26
C ARG A 345 3.44 -2.89 -10.55
N MET A 346 4.59 -2.42 -10.10
CA MET A 346 5.48 -3.21 -9.26
C MET A 346 4.74 -3.58 -7.97
N ASN A 347 4.47 -4.87 -7.75
CA ASN A 347 3.74 -5.34 -6.56
C ASN A 347 4.61 -5.22 -5.30
N GLN A 348 5.91 -5.45 -5.44
CA GLN A 348 6.89 -5.34 -4.36
C GLN A 348 8.27 -5.07 -4.95
N ALA A 349 9.09 -4.29 -4.22
CA ALA A 349 10.52 -4.21 -4.41
C ALA A 349 11.25 -4.63 -3.12
N ILE A 350 12.35 -5.35 -3.26
CA ILE A 350 13.15 -5.86 -2.14
C ILE A 350 14.63 -5.57 -2.42
N PHE A 351 15.32 -4.91 -1.50
CA PHE A 351 16.78 -4.79 -1.56
C PHE A 351 17.44 -5.90 -0.76
N ALA A 352 18.22 -6.75 -1.43
CA ALA A 352 18.95 -7.83 -0.78
C ALA A 352 20.19 -8.22 -1.58
N GLY A 353 21.31 -8.41 -0.88
CA GLY A 353 22.56 -8.90 -1.49
C GLY A 353 23.23 -7.92 -2.46
N GLY A 354 22.87 -6.62 -2.42
CA GLY A 354 23.34 -5.64 -3.40
C GLY A 354 22.45 -5.53 -4.66
N HIS A 355 21.33 -6.25 -4.68
CA HIS A 355 20.38 -6.29 -5.79
C HIS A 355 19.02 -5.73 -5.36
N VAL A 356 18.28 -5.15 -6.31
CA VAL A 356 16.88 -4.75 -6.14
C VAL A 356 16.01 -5.75 -6.89
N TRP A 357 15.27 -6.56 -6.15
CA TRP A 357 14.34 -7.55 -6.68
C TRP A 357 12.97 -6.92 -6.84
N GLY A 358 12.36 -7.06 -8.00
CA GLY A 358 11.01 -6.56 -8.28
C GLY A 358 10.13 -7.63 -8.91
N ALA A 359 8.82 -7.49 -8.78
CA ALA A 359 7.88 -8.30 -9.54
C ALA A 359 6.58 -7.53 -9.83
N LEU A 360 5.99 -7.78 -11.00
CA LEU A 360 4.71 -7.20 -11.42
C LEU A 360 3.82 -8.25 -12.07
N ASN A 361 2.51 -7.98 -12.12
CA ASN A 361 1.60 -8.84 -12.87
C ASN A 361 1.73 -8.53 -14.36
N THR A 362 1.73 -9.56 -15.18
CA THR A 362 1.83 -9.43 -16.63
C THR A 362 0.88 -10.38 -17.35
N ARG A 363 0.70 -10.18 -18.65
CA ARG A 363 0.01 -11.13 -19.52
C ARG A 363 1.00 -12.14 -20.10
N MET A 364 0.65 -13.42 -19.99
CA MET A 364 1.40 -14.52 -20.60
C MET A 364 0.56 -15.22 -21.66
N LYS A 365 1.15 -15.48 -22.82
CA LYS A 365 0.53 -16.26 -23.89
C LYS A 365 1.17 -17.64 -23.97
N SER A 366 0.43 -18.67 -23.58
CA SER A 366 0.86 -20.06 -23.83
C SER A 366 0.81 -20.38 -25.33
N PRO A 367 1.64 -21.29 -25.87
CA PRO A 367 1.73 -21.57 -27.31
C PRO A 367 0.41 -21.91 -27.99
N THR A 368 -0.49 -22.60 -27.29
CA THR A 368 -1.78 -23.08 -27.84
C THR A 368 -3.00 -22.68 -27.01
N GLY A 369 -2.80 -21.97 -25.88
CA GLY A 369 -3.87 -21.62 -24.96
C GLY A 369 -4.18 -20.12 -24.91
N ALA A 370 -5.23 -19.78 -24.16
CA ALA A 370 -5.63 -18.40 -23.91
C ALA A 370 -4.51 -17.60 -23.21
N VAL A 371 -4.58 -16.28 -23.35
CA VAL A 371 -3.77 -15.35 -22.54
C VAL A 371 -4.18 -15.49 -21.08
N ARG A 372 -3.20 -15.53 -20.18
CA ARG A 372 -3.38 -15.68 -18.73
C ARG A 372 -2.64 -14.58 -18.01
N ALA A 373 -3.03 -14.29 -16.78
CA ALA A 373 -2.17 -13.57 -15.85
C ALA A 373 -0.92 -14.40 -15.54
N GLY A 374 0.22 -13.73 -15.43
CA GLY A 374 1.50 -14.25 -14.98
C GLY A 374 2.23 -13.20 -14.16
N ILE A 375 3.45 -13.53 -13.75
CA ILE A 375 4.33 -12.63 -13.01
C ILE A 375 5.61 -12.47 -13.81
N ALA A 376 6.01 -11.22 -14.05
CA ALA A 376 7.37 -10.87 -14.48
C ALA A 376 8.17 -10.53 -13.22
N TRP A 377 9.40 -11.03 -13.12
CA TRP A 377 10.27 -10.75 -11.98
C TRP A 377 11.60 -10.20 -12.49
N PHE A 378 12.23 -9.34 -11.71
CA PHE A 378 13.44 -8.64 -12.11
C PHE A 378 14.47 -8.71 -10.99
N ASP A 379 15.66 -9.19 -11.30
CA ASP A 379 16.85 -9.02 -10.48
C ASP A 379 17.66 -7.84 -11.04
N VAL A 380 17.63 -6.69 -10.37
CA VAL A 380 18.31 -5.47 -10.82
C VAL A 380 19.60 -5.26 -10.04
N THR A 381 20.73 -5.12 -10.75
CA THR A 381 22.01 -4.73 -10.17
C THR A 381 22.21 -3.21 -10.29
N PRO A 382 22.03 -2.42 -9.21
CA PRO A 382 22.34 -1.00 -9.22
C PRO A 382 23.86 -0.76 -9.33
N SER A 383 24.24 0.38 -9.91
CA SER A 383 25.65 0.80 -10.02
C SER A 383 25.78 2.31 -9.90
N TRP A 384 26.98 2.78 -9.55
CA TRP A 384 27.24 4.19 -9.29
C TRP A 384 28.52 4.66 -9.99
N SER A 385 28.45 5.83 -10.63
CA SER A 385 29.60 6.60 -11.07
C SER A 385 29.52 7.99 -10.43
N GLY A 386 30.23 8.16 -9.30
CA GLY A 386 29.94 9.25 -8.38
C GLY A 386 28.49 9.16 -7.88
N SER A 387 27.74 10.27 -7.97
CA SER A 387 26.31 10.33 -7.61
C SER A 387 25.35 10.04 -8.77
N THR A 388 25.86 9.53 -9.90
CA THR A 388 25.05 9.17 -11.07
C THR A 388 24.65 7.71 -10.98
N LEU A 389 23.34 7.46 -10.97
CA LEU A 389 22.75 6.12 -10.92
C LEU A 389 22.85 5.43 -12.28
N GLY A 390 23.37 4.20 -12.27
CA GLY A 390 23.28 3.25 -13.36
C GLY A 390 22.69 1.92 -12.87
N GLY A 391 22.52 0.97 -13.77
CA GLY A 391 22.12 -0.39 -13.42
C GLY A 391 21.70 -1.20 -14.63
N SER A 392 21.46 -2.48 -14.42
CA SER A 392 20.97 -3.42 -15.42
C SER A 392 20.19 -4.56 -14.77
N VAL A 393 19.26 -5.16 -15.52
CA VAL A 393 18.65 -6.43 -15.11
C VAL A 393 19.67 -7.55 -15.30
N ALA A 394 20.00 -8.25 -14.21
CA ALA A 394 20.93 -9.38 -14.19
C ALA A 394 20.23 -10.71 -14.50
N ALA A 395 18.96 -10.84 -14.11
CA ALA A 395 18.11 -11.99 -14.41
C ALA A 395 16.62 -11.59 -14.40
N GLN A 396 15.82 -12.32 -15.19
CA GLN A 396 14.37 -12.12 -15.41
C GLN A 396 13.75 -13.38 -16.02
#